data_AF-A0A537VBH8-F1
#
_entry.id   AF-A0A537VBH8-F1
#
_cell.length_a   1.000
_cell.length_b   1.000
_cell.length_c   1.000
_cell.angle_alpha   90.00
_cell.angle_beta   90.00
_cell.angle_gamma   90.00
#
_symmetry.space_group_name_H-M   'P 1'
#
loop_
_entity.id
_entity.type
_entity.pdbx_description
1 polymer ?
#
loop_
_entity_poly.entity_id
_entity_poly.type
_entity_poly.pdbx_seq_one_letter_code
_entity_poly.pdbx_strand_id
1 'polypeptide(L)'
;MKVARRMCRRYRMRPSSAPRLVSLAKHGTISCALSASRACKRQARPRMKIVKLEDFHADGGWDTYSFLKITTDEGITGWSEFNESRRKGMTALIHGLGAALIGEDPCAIARIDAALYARSRSTSGGLTSHAIATIENACLDIRGKALGVPVCELLGGAVRERMPVYW
;
A
#
# COMPACT_ATOMS: atom_id res chain seq x y z
N MET A 1 -6.63 48.11 -21.25
CA MET A 1 -5.37 47.33 -21.29
C MET A 1 -5.64 45.96 -20.67
N LYS A 2 -5.27 44.89 -21.37
CA LYS A 2 -5.67 43.48 -21.15
C LYS A 2 -4.93 42.84 -19.98
N VAL A 3 -5.61 42.05 -19.14
CA VAL A 3 -5.05 40.79 -18.58
C VAL A 3 -6.16 39.74 -18.47
N ALA A 4 -5.81 38.51 -18.84
CA ALA A 4 -6.69 37.46 -19.31
C ALA A 4 -7.42 36.68 -18.22
N ARG A 5 -8.67 36.32 -18.53
CA ARG A 5 -9.43 35.21 -17.95
C ARG A 5 -8.73 33.89 -18.31
N ARG A 6 -8.38 33.06 -17.32
CA ARG A 6 -7.99 31.65 -17.54
C ARG A 6 -8.98 30.70 -16.86
N MET A 7 -10.04 30.43 -17.61
CA MET A 7 -10.51 29.09 -17.97
C MET A 7 -10.59 28.04 -16.84
N CYS A 8 -11.70 28.10 -16.10
CA CYS A 8 -12.24 26.98 -15.35
C CYS A 8 -12.57 25.83 -16.32
N ARG A 9 -11.77 24.77 -16.30
CA ARG A 9 -11.92 23.60 -17.16
C ARG A 9 -13.06 22.74 -16.60
N ARG A 10 -14.30 23.05 -17.00
CA ARG A 10 -15.48 22.20 -16.75
C ARG A 10 -15.19 20.78 -17.22
N TYR A 11 -15.25 19.83 -16.29
CA TYR A 11 -15.38 18.41 -16.62
C TYR A 11 -16.69 18.22 -17.40
N ARG A 12 -16.56 18.04 -18.72
CA ARG A 12 -17.67 17.72 -19.61
C ARG A 12 -17.94 16.22 -19.49
N MET A 13 -18.88 15.85 -18.62
CA MET A 13 -19.49 14.52 -18.60
C MET A 13 -19.91 14.15 -20.02
N ARG A 14 -19.34 13.07 -20.57
CA ARG A 14 -19.78 12.49 -21.84
C ARG A 14 -21.17 11.87 -21.61
N PRO A 15 -22.20 12.24 -22.39
CA PRO A 15 -23.46 11.53 -22.37
C PRO A 15 -23.25 10.13 -22.98
N SER A 16 -23.59 9.10 -22.20
CA SER A 16 -23.73 7.73 -22.68
C SER A 16 -24.98 7.66 -23.56
N SER A 17 -24.80 7.80 -24.87
CA SER A 17 -25.85 7.55 -25.86
C SER A 17 -25.74 6.13 -26.38
N ALA A 18 -26.71 5.28 -26.03
CA ALA A 18 -27.17 4.17 -26.86
C ALA A 18 -28.61 3.78 -26.43
N PRO A 19 -29.45 3.30 -27.36
CA PRO A 19 -30.80 3.85 -27.53
C PRO A 19 -31.91 3.00 -26.91
N ARG A 20 -33.06 3.66 -26.67
CA ARG A 20 -34.35 2.96 -26.53
C ARG A 20 -34.77 2.43 -27.90
N LEU A 21 -35.05 1.15 -27.99
CA LEU A 21 -35.91 0.58 -29.02
C LEU A 21 -36.93 -0.33 -28.34
N VAL A 22 -38.19 0.06 -28.47
CA VAL A 22 -39.39 -0.67 -28.10
C VAL A 22 -39.65 -1.71 -29.19
N SER A 23 -39.92 -2.97 -28.83
CA SER A 23 -40.78 -3.87 -29.61
C SER A 23 -41.10 -5.13 -28.81
N LEU A 24 -42.39 -5.34 -28.54
CA LEU A 24 -42.94 -6.61 -28.08
C LEU A 24 -42.76 -7.65 -29.21
N ALA A 25 -42.01 -8.71 -28.93
CA ALA A 25 -42.09 -9.96 -29.70
C ALA A 25 -42.55 -11.09 -28.76
N LYS A 26 -43.77 -11.56 -29.05
CA LYS A 26 -44.42 -12.73 -28.46
C LYS A 26 -43.64 -14.01 -28.85
N HIS A 27 -43.50 -14.93 -27.91
CA HIS A 27 -43.13 -16.35 -28.08
C HIS A 27 -41.85 -16.67 -28.87
N GLY A 28 -40.79 -16.99 -28.13
CA GLY A 28 -39.57 -17.58 -28.69
C GLY A 28 -38.54 -17.74 -27.58
N THR A 29 -38.02 -18.95 -27.42
CA THR A 29 -37.02 -19.36 -26.43
C THR A 29 -35.93 -18.31 -26.21
N ILE A 30 -35.80 -17.83 -24.97
CA ILE A 30 -34.68 -17.01 -24.54
C ILE A 30 -33.47 -17.95 -24.41
N SER A 31 -32.78 -18.17 -25.53
CA SER A 31 -31.42 -18.69 -25.51
C SER A 31 -30.54 -17.60 -24.95
N CYS A 32 -30.20 -17.74 -23.67
CA CYS A 32 -29.23 -16.88 -23.00
C CYS A 32 -27.86 -17.13 -23.63
N ALA A 33 -27.52 -16.35 -24.66
CA ALA A 33 -26.15 -16.22 -25.10
C ALA A 33 -25.38 -15.47 -24.00
N LEU A 34 -24.95 -16.21 -22.98
CA LEU A 34 -23.83 -15.80 -22.14
C LEU A 34 -22.62 -15.67 -23.06
N SER A 35 -22.45 -14.47 -23.62
CA SER A 35 -21.14 -14.01 -24.06
C SER A 35 -20.24 -14.13 -22.84
N ALA A 36 -19.46 -15.21 -22.78
CA ALA A 36 -18.43 -15.44 -21.78
C ALA A 36 -17.65 -14.13 -21.62
N SER A 37 -17.93 -13.42 -20.53
CA SER A 37 -17.21 -12.20 -20.20
C SER A 37 -15.75 -12.62 -20.11
N ARG A 38 -14.93 -12.02 -20.98
CA ARG A 38 -13.49 -12.25 -21.02
C ARG A 38 -13.00 -12.28 -19.59
N ALA A 39 -12.54 -13.43 -19.12
CA ALA A 39 -11.82 -13.53 -17.87
C ALA A 39 -10.72 -12.47 -17.96
N CYS A 40 -10.89 -11.39 -17.19
CA CYS A 40 -9.93 -10.31 -17.12
C CYS A 40 -8.65 -10.96 -16.60
N LYS A 41 -7.73 -11.29 -17.50
CA LYS A 41 -6.40 -11.77 -17.15
C LYS A 41 -5.80 -10.65 -16.31
N ARG A 42 -5.83 -10.79 -14.99
CA ARG A 42 -5.15 -9.89 -14.06
C ARG A 42 -3.69 -9.96 -14.47
N GLN A 43 -3.23 -8.97 -15.22
CA GLN A 43 -1.84 -8.91 -15.65
C GLN A 43 -1.00 -8.98 -14.37
N ALA A 44 -0.24 -10.05 -14.23
CA ALA A 44 0.71 -10.20 -13.14
C ALA A 44 1.76 -9.10 -13.36
N ARG A 45 1.65 -8.00 -12.61
CA ARG A 45 2.70 -6.99 -12.57
C ARG A 45 4.03 -7.69 -12.26
N PRO A 46 5.16 -7.27 -12.84
CA PRO A 46 6.46 -7.74 -12.40
C PRO A 46 6.50 -7.56 -10.88
N ARG A 47 6.73 -8.67 -10.18
CA ARG A 47 6.73 -8.69 -8.73
C ARG A 47 8.12 -8.28 -8.29
N MET A 48 8.25 -7.04 -7.86
CA MET A 48 9.31 -6.64 -6.95
C MET A 48 9.34 -7.64 -5.78
N LYS A 49 10.52 -7.95 -5.27
CA LYS A 49 10.72 -8.92 -4.19
C LYS A 49 11.56 -8.31 -3.09
N ILE A 50 11.21 -8.62 -1.85
CA ILE A 50 12.05 -8.31 -0.71
C ILE A 50 13.27 -9.24 -0.72
N VAL A 51 14.47 -8.65 -0.73
CA VAL A 51 15.75 -9.37 -0.76
C VAL A 51 16.38 -9.44 0.63
N LYS A 52 16.33 -8.33 1.38
CA LYS A 52 17.04 -8.20 2.65
C LYS A 52 16.27 -7.34 3.63
N LEU A 53 16.30 -7.73 4.91
CA LEU A 53 15.94 -6.88 6.05
C LEU A 53 17.20 -6.59 6.87
N GLU A 54 17.39 -5.34 7.23
CA GLU A 54 18.50 -4.85 8.04
C GLU A 54 17.94 -3.93 9.13
N ASP A 55 18.45 -4.06 10.35
CA ASP A 55 18.15 -3.17 11.47
C ASP A 55 19.35 -2.25 11.75
N PHE A 56 19.04 -1.03 12.17
CA PHE A 56 20.03 -0.03 12.56
C PHE A 56 19.63 0.57 13.88
N HIS A 57 20.60 0.75 14.78
CA HIS A 57 20.40 1.44 16.05
C HIS A 57 21.34 2.62 16.14
N ALA A 58 20.79 3.79 16.45
CA ALA A 58 21.53 5.03 16.60
C ALA A 58 21.31 5.60 18.01
N ASP A 59 22.39 6.07 18.62
CA ASP A 59 22.35 6.73 19.92
C ASP A 59 21.75 8.14 19.77
N GLY A 60 20.61 8.36 20.43
CA GLY A 60 19.91 9.65 20.51
C GLY A 60 20.22 10.42 21.80
N GLY A 61 21.23 9.99 22.56
CA GLY A 61 21.64 10.59 23.83
C GLY A 61 20.90 9.99 25.03
N TRP A 62 19.61 10.28 25.18
CA TRP A 62 18.79 9.77 26.29
C TRP A 62 17.91 8.56 25.91
N ASP A 63 17.75 8.30 24.60
CA ASP A 63 17.00 7.17 24.07
C ASP A 63 17.71 6.64 22.81
N THR A 64 17.43 5.39 22.42
CA THR A 64 18.01 4.77 21.21
C THR A 64 16.98 4.77 20.09
N TYR A 65 17.32 5.41 18.96
CA TYR A 65 16.52 5.34 17.74
C TYR A 65 16.83 4.04 17.01
N SER A 66 15.78 3.33 16.60
CA SER A 66 15.93 2.07 15.86
C SER A 66 15.21 2.18 14.53
N PHE A 67 15.86 1.69 13.47
CA PHE A 67 15.36 1.78 12.12
C PHE A 67 15.37 0.41 11.48
N LEU A 68 14.33 0.10 10.73
CA LEU A 68 14.26 -1.06 9.86
C LEU A 68 14.44 -0.59 8.42
N LYS A 69 15.35 -1.25 7.70
CA LYS A 69 15.58 -1.06 6.29
C LYS A 69 15.23 -2.34 5.54
N ILE A 70 14.34 -2.23 4.56
CA ILE A 70 13.96 -3.31 3.67
C ILE A 70 14.50 -3.00 2.28
N THR A 71 15.30 -3.91 1.72
CA THR A 71 15.90 -3.77 0.38
C THR A 71 15.21 -4.71 -0.60
N THR A 72 14.87 -4.20 -1.79
CA THR A 72 14.23 -4.96 -2.85
C THR A 72 15.18 -5.30 -3.99
N ASP A 73 14.78 -6.23 -4.84
CA ASP A 73 15.52 -6.66 -6.04
C ASP A 73 15.66 -5.57 -7.10
N GLU A 74 14.72 -4.63 -7.13
CA GLU A 74 14.77 -3.43 -7.99
C GLU A 74 15.68 -2.32 -7.41
N GLY A 75 16.36 -2.56 -6.28
CA GLY A 75 17.25 -1.59 -5.64
C GLY A 75 16.54 -0.48 -4.87
N ILE A 76 15.22 -0.59 -4.67
CA ILE A 76 14.44 0.34 -3.85
C ILE A 76 14.57 -0.06 -2.39
N THR A 77 14.80 0.93 -1.52
CA THR A 77 14.90 0.71 -0.09
C THR A 77 13.79 1.42 0.66
N GLY A 78 13.07 0.68 1.49
CA GLY A 78 12.10 1.17 2.45
C GLY A 78 12.71 1.37 3.82
N TRP A 79 12.30 2.44 4.50
CA TRP A 79 12.68 2.73 5.86
C TRP A 79 11.46 2.82 6.76
N SER A 80 11.61 2.33 7.98
CA SER A 80 10.68 2.62 9.07
C SER A 80 11.43 2.78 10.38
N GLU A 81 10.83 3.54 11.29
CA GLU A 81 11.34 3.72 12.64
C GLU A 81 10.57 2.83 13.61
N PHE A 82 11.29 2.31 14.61
CA PHE A 82 10.72 1.65 15.77
C PHE A 82 11.54 1.97 17.01
N ASN A 83 10.98 1.70 18.20
CA ASN A 83 11.68 1.93 19.47
C ASN A 83 11.97 0.60 20.16
N GLU A 84 13.25 0.25 20.26
CA GLU A 84 13.74 -0.92 21.01
C GLU A 84 13.99 -0.59 22.49
N SER A 85 14.48 0.62 22.78
CA SER A 85 14.96 1.03 24.10
C SER A 85 13.93 0.83 25.22
N ARG A 86 12.67 1.22 24.99
CA ARG A 86 11.58 1.05 25.97
C ARG A 86 10.88 -0.31 25.87
N ARG A 87 11.13 -1.07 24.80
CA ARG A 87 10.39 -2.26 24.39
C ARG A 87 11.36 -3.32 23.88
N LYS A 88 12.10 -3.94 24.81
CA LYS A 88 13.10 -4.96 24.50
C LYS A 88 12.50 -6.15 23.76
N GLY A 89 13.24 -6.66 22.78
CA GLY A 89 12.88 -7.81 21.96
C GLY A 89 12.17 -7.44 20.65
N MET A 90 12.02 -6.15 20.32
CA MET A 90 11.35 -5.73 19.08
C MET A 90 12.13 -6.18 17.85
N THR A 91 13.44 -6.01 17.87
CA THR A 91 14.35 -6.35 16.78
C THR A 91 14.28 -7.84 16.45
N ALA A 92 14.37 -8.70 17.47
CA ALA A 92 14.25 -10.15 17.30
C ALA A 92 12.87 -10.56 16.72
N LEU A 93 11.80 -9.89 17.15
CA LEU A 93 10.45 -10.17 16.68
C LEU A 93 10.25 -9.73 15.22
N ILE A 94 10.76 -8.55 14.85
CA ILE A 94 10.75 -8.04 13.47
C ILE A 94 11.49 -9.01 12.55
N HIS A 95 12.68 -9.47 12.93
CA HIS A 95 13.45 -10.45 12.15
C HIS A 95 12.74 -11.80 12.03
N GLY A 96 12.15 -12.30 13.13
CA GLY A 96 11.39 -13.55 13.13
C GLY A 96 10.14 -13.52 12.24
N LEU A 97 9.43 -12.39 12.22
CA LEU A 97 8.29 -12.18 11.32
C LEU A 97 8.73 -11.95 9.88
N GLY A 98 9.73 -11.09 9.69
CA GLY A 98 10.27 -10.64 8.41
C GLY A 98 10.96 -11.73 7.60
N ALA A 99 11.50 -12.77 8.24
CA ALA A 99 12.09 -13.92 7.54
C ALA A 99 11.12 -14.58 6.55
N ALA A 100 9.82 -14.61 6.87
CA ALA A 100 8.80 -15.17 5.97
C ALA A 100 8.43 -14.24 4.80
N LEU A 101 8.91 -12.99 4.80
CA LEU A 101 8.61 -12.00 3.77
C LEU A 101 9.68 -11.95 2.67
N ILE A 102 10.80 -12.64 2.84
CA ILE A 102 11.82 -12.73 1.80
C ILE A 102 11.22 -13.38 0.54
N GLY A 103 11.38 -12.73 -0.61
CA GLY A 103 10.81 -13.15 -1.88
C GLY A 103 9.35 -12.73 -2.10
N GLU A 104 8.69 -12.14 -1.12
CA GLU A 104 7.34 -11.60 -1.26
C GLU A 104 7.33 -10.20 -1.87
N ASP A 105 6.21 -9.85 -2.50
CA ASP A 105 6.01 -8.54 -3.11
C ASP A 105 5.67 -7.48 -2.05
N PRO A 106 6.54 -6.46 -1.83
CA PRO A 106 6.31 -5.42 -0.83
C PRO A 106 5.12 -4.51 -1.17
N CYS A 107 4.69 -4.44 -2.44
CA CYS A 107 3.52 -3.65 -2.84
C CYS A 107 2.20 -4.28 -2.39
N ALA A 108 2.20 -5.58 -2.07
CA ALA A 108 1.02 -6.33 -1.62
C ALA A 108 0.78 -6.20 -0.10
N ILE A 109 0.75 -4.95 0.39
CA ILE A 109 0.75 -4.61 1.82
C ILE A 109 -0.35 -5.32 2.62
N ALA A 110 -1.61 -5.22 2.18
CA ALA A 110 -2.74 -5.87 2.88
C ALA A 110 -2.62 -7.40 2.94
N ARG A 111 -1.93 -8.02 1.97
CA ARG A 111 -1.69 -9.46 1.98
C ARG A 111 -0.58 -9.81 2.98
N ILE A 112 0.48 -9.00 3.03
CA ILE A 112 1.57 -9.15 4.00
C ILE A 112 1.01 -9.02 5.42
N ASP A 113 0.23 -7.96 5.68
CA ASP A 113 -0.37 -7.72 6.98
C ASP A 113 -1.28 -8.89 7.42
N ALA A 114 -2.21 -9.31 6.56
CA ALA A 114 -3.08 -10.45 6.85
C ALA A 114 -2.30 -11.75 7.11
N ALA A 115 -1.22 -12.00 6.37
CA ALA A 115 -0.38 -13.18 6.55
C ALA A 115 0.40 -13.12 7.88
N LEU A 116 0.99 -11.98 8.23
CA LEU A 116 1.69 -11.79 9.50
C LEU A 116 0.74 -11.87 10.70
N TYR A 117 -0.44 -11.28 10.58
CA TYR A 117 -1.48 -11.34 11.60
C TYR A 117 -1.97 -12.77 11.82
N ALA A 118 -2.20 -13.53 10.75
CA ALA A 118 -2.59 -14.94 10.84
C ALA A 118 -1.52 -15.80 11.54
N ARG A 119 -0.23 -15.58 11.22
CA ARG A 119 0.90 -16.26 11.86
C ARG A 119 1.05 -15.89 13.34
N SER A 120 0.65 -14.69 13.70
CA SER A 120 0.80 -14.12 15.03
C SER A 120 -0.48 -14.17 15.86
N ARG A 121 -1.47 -14.96 15.45
CA ARG A 121 -2.82 -14.96 16.06
C ARG A 121 -2.81 -15.28 17.55
N SER A 122 -1.91 -16.16 18.00
CA SER A 122 -1.78 -16.57 19.41
C SER A 122 -1.11 -15.51 20.29
N THR A 123 -0.36 -14.58 19.68
CA THR A 123 0.40 -13.52 20.37
C THR A 123 0.03 -12.15 19.83
N SER A 124 -1.21 -11.98 19.36
CA SER A 124 -1.68 -10.75 18.74
C SER A 124 -1.72 -9.60 19.76
N GLY A 125 -1.51 -8.37 19.27
CA GLY A 125 -1.39 -7.18 20.11
C GLY A 125 0.03 -6.91 20.59
N GLY A 126 0.16 -5.90 21.46
CA GLY A 126 1.41 -5.57 22.14
C GLY A 126 2.60 -5.36 21.20
N LEU A 127 3.71 -6.03 21.52
CA LEU A 127 4.95 -5.97 20.73
C LEU A 127 4.76 -6.52 19.31
N THR A 128 3.93 -7.56 19.15
CA THR A 128 3.72 -8.20 17.85
C THR A 128 3.02 -7.29 16.86
N SER A 129 1.96 -6.59 17.29
CA SER A 129 1.29 -5.60 16.44
C SER A 129 2.21 -4.43 16.07
N HIS A 130 3.09 -4.01 16.99
CA HIS A 130 4.10 -2.98 16.68
C HIS A 130 5.09 -3.47 15.63
N ALA A 131 5.60 -4.70 15.75
CA ALA A 131 6.52 -5.27 14.76
C ALA A 131 5.88 -5.38 13.36
N ILE A 132 4.61 -5.79 13.29
CA ILE A 132 3.85 -5.84 12.04
C ILE A 132 3.72 -4.43 11.44
N ALA A 133 3.34 -3.42 12.25
CA ALA A 133 3.22 -2.04 11.80
C ALA A 133 4.57 -1.45 11.33
N THR A 134 5.68 -1.80 11.98
CA THR A 134 7.02 -1.38 11.55
C THR A 134 7.36 -1.92 10.17
N ILE A 135 7.06 -3.19 9.90
CA ILE A 135 7.24 -3.80 8.58
C ILE A 135 6.32 -3.14 7.55
N GLU A 136 5.06 -2.91 7.91
CA GLU A 136 4.07 -2.26 7.04
C GLU A 136 4.52 -0.86 6.62
N ASN A 137 5.03 -0.05 7.55
CA ASN A 137 5.54 1.29 7.28
C ASN A 137 6.71 1.27 6.28
N ALA A 138 7.63 0.30 6.39
CA ALA A 138 8.73 0.16 5.44
C ALA A 138 8.23 -0.25 4.05
N CYS A 139 7.21 -1.13 3.98
CA CYS A 139 6.56 -1.48 2.72
C CYS A 139 5.79 -0.31 2.09
N LEU A 140 5.14 0.54 2.90
CA LEU A 140 4.49 1.77 2.43
C LEU A 140 5.50 2.75 1.82
N ASP A 141 6.65 2.92 2.46
CA ASP A 141 7.74 3.74 1.94
C ASP A 141 8.28 3.20 0.60
N ILE A 142 8.51 1.88 0.49
CA ILE A 142 8.87 1.23 -0.79
C ILE A 142 7.83 1.51 -1.85
N ARG A 143 6.54 1.32 -1.52
CA ARG A 143 5.45 1.50 -2.48
C ARG A 143 5.34 2.95 -2.95
N GLY A 144 5.55 3.93 -2.07
CA GLY A 144 5.59 5.35 -2.42
C GLY A 144 6.74 5.64 -3.39
N LYS A 145 7.95 5.16 -3.06
CA LYS A 145 9.14 5.30 -3.91
C LYS A 145 9.00 4.61 -5.26
N ALA A 146 8.46 3.39 -5.29
CA ALA A 146 8.21 2.63 -6.51
C ALA A 146 7.22 3.33 -7.45
N LEU A 147 6.25 4.07 -6.89
CA LEU A 147 5.26 4.83 -7.66
C LEU A 147 5.68 6.29 -7.92
N GLY A 148 6.76 6.77 -7.28
CA GLY A 148 7.19 8.16 -7.36
C GLY A 148 6.20 9.14 -6.72
N VAL A 149 5.40 8.70 -5.74
CA VAL A 149 4.39 9.51 -5.04
C VAL A 149 4.66 9.56 -3.54
N PRO A 150 4.33 10.67 -2.86
CA PRO A 150 4.40 10.71 -1.40
C PRO A 150 3.40 9.73 -0.78
N VAL A 151 3.71 9.20 0.40
CA VAL A 151 2.90 8.16 1.07
C VAL A 151 1.47 8.62 1.32
N CYS A 152 1.24 9.92 1.55
CA CYS A 152 -0.12 10.46 1.72
C CYS A 152 -1.03 10.24 0.51
N GLU A 153 -0.49 10.19 -0.72
CA GLU A 153 -1.26 9.87 -1.93
C GLU A 153 -1.72 8.41 -1.94
N LEU A 154 -0.96 7.51 -1.30
CA LEU A 154 -1.37 6.12 -1.11
C LEU A 154 -2.56 6.00 -0.13
N LEU A 155 -2.73 7.00 0.76
CA LEU A 155 -3.77 7.05 1.79
C LEU A 155 -5.02 7.84 1.34
N GLY A 156 -5.12 8.20 0.06
CA GLY A 156 -6.27 8.94 -0.48
C GLY A 156 -6.00 10.42 -0.75
N GLY A 157 -4.75 10.86 -0.66
CA GLY A 157 -4.33 12.22 -0.97
C GLY A 157 -4.38 13.18 0.23
N ALA A 158 -3.57 14.24 0.17
CA ALA A 158 -3.53 15.23 1.23
C ALA A 158 -4.79 16.11 1.22
N VAL A 159 -5.52 16.13 2.33
CA VAL A 159 -6.68 17.03 2.53
C VAL A 159 -6.30 18.42 3.04
N ARG A 160 -5.03 18.61 3.43
CA ARG A 160 -4.47 19.87 3.96
C ARG A 160 -2.99 19.97 3.63
N GLU A 161 -2.49 21.19 3.46
CA GLU A 161 -1.08 21.47 3.11
C GLU A 161 -0.17 21.62 4.34
N ARG A 162 -0.71 22.00 5.50
CA ARG A 162 0.04 22.22 6.74
C ARG A 162 -0.68 21.61 7.94
N MET A 163 0.09 21.16 8.92
CA MET A 163 -0.41 20.63 10.19
C MET A 163 0.10 21.52 11.34
N PRO A 164 -0.79 22.11 12.18
CA PRO A 164 -0.34 22.81 13.38
C PRO A 164 0.26 21.81 14.38
N VAL A 165 1.41 22.15 14.95
CA VAL A 165 2.14 21.33 15.92
C VAL A 165 2.19 22.03 17.27
N TYR A 166 2.20 21.25 18.35
CA TYR A 166 2.50 21.74 19.70
C TYR A 166 3.94 21.34 20.06
N TRP A 167 4.60 22.21 20.81
CA TRP A 167 5.92 21.97 21.37
C TRP A 167 5.79 21.49 22.81
#